data_AF-A0AB33TBR3-F1
#
_entry.id   AF-A0AB33TBR3-F1
#
_cell.length_a   1.000
_cell.length_b   1.000
_cell.length_c   1.000
_cell.angle_alpha   90.00
_cell.angle_beta   90.00
_cell.angle_gamma   90.00
#
_symmetry.space_group_name_H-M   'P 1'
#
loop_
_entity.id
_entity.type
_entity.pdbx_description
1 polymer ?
#
loop_
_entity_poly.entity_id
_entity_poly.type
_entity_poly.pdbx_seq_one_letter_code
_entity_poly.pdbx_strand_id
1 'polypeptide(L)' 'MSTTATIVMIIMTITTVMITEFFLLAAYIVYKTDTTTGIADIGRAVAQIIAAITNNPPP' A
#
# COMPACT_ATOMS: atom_id res chain seq x y z
N MET A 1 -7.56 -20.32 19.00
CA MET A 1 -6.41 -19.47 18.59
C MET A 1 -5.96 -18.66 19.79
N SER A 2 -4.67 -18.40 19.95
CA SER A 2 -4.21 -17.46 20.98
C SER A 2 -4.57 -16.03 20.59
N THR A 3 -4.68 -15.13 21.58
CA THR A 3 -4.92 -13.69 21.35
C THR A 3 -3.88 -13.10 20.39
N THR A 4 -2.62 -13.50 20.52
CA THR A 4 -1.53 -13.10 19.60
C THR A 4 -1.80 -13.54 18.16
N ALA A 5 -2.23 -14.78 17.95
CA ALA A 5 -2.54 -15.29 16.62
C ALA A 5 -3.72 -14.55 15.98
N THR A 6 -4.73 -14.19 16.78
CA THR A 6 -5.88 -13.38 16.32
C THR A 6 -5.45 -11.97 15.91
N ILE A 7 -4.61 -11.31 16.70
CA ILE A 7 -4.11 -9.96 16.39
C ILE A 7 -3.29 -9.98 15.08
N VAL A 8 -2.37 -10.93 14.93
CA VAL A 8 -1.55 -11.06 13.72
C VAL A 8 -2.43 -11.28 12.49
N MET A 9 -3.44 -12.15 12.60
CA MET A 9 -4.38 -12.40 11.51
C MET A 9 -5.12 -11.12 11.09
N ILE A 10 -5.64 -10.35 12.05
CA ILE A 10 -6.36 -9.10 11.76
C ILE A 10 -5.44 -8.11 11.04
N ILE A 11 -4.22 -7.90 11.54
CA ILE A 11 -3.25 -6.99 10.92
C ILE A 11 -2.94 -7.44 9.49
N MET A 12 -2.68 -8.73 9.28
CA MET A 12 -2.43 -9.26 7.95
C MET A 12 -3.63 -9.06 7.02
N THR A 13 -4.84 -9.39 7.45
CA THR A 13 -6.05 -9.20 6.64
C THR A 13 -6.23 -7.74 6.24
N ILE A 14 -6.11 -6.80 7.18
CA ILE A 14 -6.23 -5.36 6.89
C ILE A 14 -5.15 -4.93 5.89
N THR A 15 -3.91 -5.36 6.12
CA THR A 15 -2.78 -5.01 5.25
C THR A 15 -2.99 -5.53 3.83
N THR A 16 -3.40 -6.78 3.69
CA THR A 16 -3.69 -7.39 2.39
C THR A 16 -4.82 -6.67 1.67
N VAL A 17 -5.94 -6.38 2.35
CA VAL A 17 -7.08 -5.67 1.74
C VAL A 17 -6.65 -4.28 1.25
N MET A 18 -5.96 -3.50 2.09
CA MET A 18 -5.50 -2.17 1.72
C MET A 18 -4.55 -2.18 0.52
N ILE A 19 -3.61 -3.12 0.48
CA ILE A 19 -2.69 -3.29 -0.65
C ILE A 19 -3.46 -3.68 -1.93
N THR A 20 -4.39 -4.63 -1.84
CA THR A 20 -5.18 -5.07 -2.99
C THR A 20 -6.05 -3.94 -3.54
N GLU A 21 -6.75 -3.19 -2.69
CA GLU A 21 -7.57 -2.05 -3.11
C GLU A 21 -6.74 -0.96 -3.78
N PHE A 22 -5.54 -0.68 -3.27
CA PHE A 22 -4.62 0.27 -3.89
C PHE A 22 -4.23 -0.15 -5.31
N PHE A 23 -3.85 -1.42 -5.51
CA PHE A 23 -3.50 -1.92 -6.83
C PHE A 23 -4.71 -1.97 -7.79
N LEU A 24 -5.89 -2.30 -7.29
CA LEU A 24 -7.12 -2.26 -8.08
C LEU A 24 -7.47 -0.84 -8.53
N LEU A 25 -7.32 0.15 -7.64
CA LEU A 25 -7.51 1.55 -7.99
C LEU A 25 -6.50 2.01 -9.04
N ALA A 26 -5.22 1.67 -8.87
CA ALA A 26 -4.19 1.97 -9.86
C ALA A 26 -4.52 1.32 -11.22
N ALA A 27 -4.90 0.04 -11.24
CA ALA A 27 -5.29 -0.67 -12.45
C ALA A 27 -6.54 -0.05 -13.10
N TYR A 28 -7.53 0.37 -12.32
CA TYR A 28 -8.73 1.04 -12.81
C TYR A 28 -8.39 2.38 -13.47
N ILE A 29 -7.49 3.16 -12.86
CA ILE A 29 -7.01 4.42 -13.44
C ILE A 29 -6.34 4.14 -14.79
N VAL A 30 -5.37 3.22 -14.86
CA VAL A 30 -4.70 2.85 -16.13
C VAL A 30 -5.72 2.41 -17.19
N TYR A 31 -6.68 1.55 -16.82
CA TYR A 31 -7.71 1.08 -17.75
C TYR A 31 -8.60 2.21 -18.29
N LYS A 32 -8.85 3.25 -17.49
CA LYS A 32 -9.72 4.37 -17.89
C LYS A 32 -9.00 5.49 -18.61
N THR A 33 -7.72 5.71 -18.30
CA THR A 33 -6.97 6.86 -18.79
C THR A 33 -5.89 6.49 -19.81
N ASP A 34 -5.64 5.19 -20.04
CA ASP A 34 -4.53 4.66 -20.84
C ASP A 34 -3.18 5.27 -20.45
N THR A 35 -3.05 5.72 -19.20
CA THR A 35 -1.84 6.34 -18.69
C THR A 35 -1.51 5.85 -17.29
N THR A 36 -0.21 5.69 -17.05
CA THR A 36 0.37 5.42 -15.73
C THR A 36 0.88 6.68 -15.05
N THR A 37 0.67 7.87 -15.66
CA THR A 37 1.06 9.16 -15.09
C THR A 37 0.43 9.33 -13.70
N GLY A 38 1.27 9.62 -12.70
CA GLY A 38 0.86 9.75 -11.30
C GLY A 38 0.97 8.47 -10.45
N ILE A 39 0.98 7.27 -11.04
CA ILE A 39 1.10 6.01 -10.25
C ILE A 39 2.50 5.90 -9.63
N ALA A 40 3.53 6.24 -10.38
CA ALA A 40 4.91 6.28 -9.87
C ALA A 40 5.08 7.37 -8.79
N ASP A 41 4.37 8.49 -8.91
CA ASP A 41 4.41 9.58 -7.94
C ASP A 41 3.70 9.19 -6.64
N ILE A 42 2.56 8.48 -6.74
CA ILE A 42 1.89 7.88 -5.58
C ILE A 42 2.80 6.84 -4.92
N GLY A 43 3.46 5.97 -5.69
CA GLY A 43 4.41 5.00 -5.17
C GLY A 43 5.59 5.65 -4.43
N ARG A 44 6.15 6.74 -4.97
CA ARG A 44 7.19 7.54 -4.29
C ARG A 44 6.67 8.21 -3.02
N ALA A 45 5.48 8.80 -3.06
CA ALA A 45 4.87 9.45 -1.90
C ALA A 45 4.63 8.44 -0.76
N VAL A 46 4.11 7.24 -1.08
CA VAL A 46 3.93 6.17 -0.10
C VAL A 46 5.27 5.70 0.48
N ALA A 47 6.29 5.51 -0.37
CA ALA A 47 7.64 5.16 0.10
C ALA A 47 8.22 6.21 1.06
N GLN A 48 8.01 7.50 0.80
CA GLN A 48 8.41 8.58 1.69
C GLN A 48 7.65 8.57 3.03
N ILE A 49 6.35 8.31 3.02
CA ILE A 49 5.54 8.17 4.25
C ILE A 49 6.05 6.98 5.08
N ILE A 50 6.28 5.83 4.45
CA ILE A 50 6.82 4.64 5.14
C ILE A 50 8.20 4.93 5.72
N ALA A 51 9.08 5.56 4.95
CA ALA A 51 10.42 5.94 5.40
C ALA A 51 10.38 6.89 6.60
N ALA A 52 9.47 7.87 6.58
CA ALA A 52 9.26 8.80 7.69
C ALA A 52 8.74 8.10 8.95
N ILE A 53 7.78 7.17 8.81
CA ILE A 53 7.23 6.40 9.93
C ILE A 53 8.27 5.42 10.50
N THR A 54 9.13 4.85 9.66
CA THR A 54 10.12 3.84 10.05
C THR A 54 11.46 4.43 10.49
N ASN A 55 11.62 5.77 10.50
CA ASN A 55 12.91 6.45 10.68
C ASN A 55 14.02 5.89 9.78
N ASN A 56 13.65 5.44 8.57
CA ASN A 56 14.57 4.82 7.63
C ASN A 56 14.48 5.56 6.28
N PRO A 57 15.07 6.77 6.20
CA PRO A 57 15.02 7.60 5.00
C PRO A 57 15.61 6.84 3.80
N PRO A 58 15.03 6.98 2.58
CA PRO A 58 15.62 6.40 1.39
C PRO A 58 17.01 7.01 1.14
N PRO A 59 17.97 6.26 0.55
CA PRO A 59 19.25 6.81 0.13
C PRO A 59 19.11 7.90 -0.94
#